data_AF-A0A0K1EMG6-F1
#
_entry.id   AF-A0A0K1EMG6-F1
#
_cell.length_a   1.000
_cell.length_b   1.000
_cell.length_c   1.000
_cell.angle_alpha   90.00
_cell.angle_beta   90.00
_cell.angle_gamma   90.00
#
_symmetry.space_group_name_H-M   'P 1'
#
loop_
_entity.id
_entity.type
_entity.pdbx_description
1 polymer ?
#
loop_
_entity_poly.entity_id
_entity_poly.type
_entity_poly.pdbx_seq_one_letter_code
_entity_poly.pdbx_strand_id
1 'polypeptide(L)'
;MLLFETLLQSLLVPDCKATLTRSDDGHPAFQLSTGGTVILEPSTVMFDDAEPEDAPGVVDLGPALRRIHDFLARFPIRVEDSGIVAVFTLHAPTDKPLWSDEGLRATVRQQSSKGEQTFAGSEAKDLLLIDRATLARDDWRALLDAFDERTAEWAGALECVFPEHAALVRPVPVAPTVEATLPPDEGWDDYAASLGIDDPEALAARVARHAEAAYARFPSVRDHYEATYGLKLPRGLAYLSALFAALGELPEDPPEHYIACQPGRSRSHAWTDSALGMRLSGLSEWFLPDALQRKTKDAARLHDEDQVPPGAEGPLDPRLDMRYRRDAPQFVTFLSGNSDGKHWGFWYDSPDHFPVIASNYARDSAETWLAEEPEIADFLRATFDDALRESLEHLDDDGESEENLRFYRNQLRALRVIQAHLDALDTFDAEQPPEDEPLCPWPRTERNPVGSPRLALRPDTGPVPDKVPGFSFLHSEDPDTDTLKTYIAEARRELAEGRPAYAHALGLYLHWCDDDALRDEAGSLLLHAYEALGFRPFAAILKVHLLHRDLASVGVFED
;
A
#
# COMPACT_ATOMS: atom_id res chain seq x y z
N MET A 1 -27.52 -12.47 -14.46
CA MET A 1 -28.42 -12.83 -15.60
C MET A 1 -28.86 -11.66 -16.47
N LEU A 2 -29.29 -10.52 -15.93
CA LEU A 2 -29.72 -9.35 -16.74
C LEU A 2 -28.69 -8.92 -17.81
N LEU A 3 -27.39 -8.95 -17.48
CA LEU A 3 -26.33 -8.64 -18.43
C LEU A 3 -26.30 -9.59 -19.63
N PHE A 4 -26.57 -10.88 -19.41
CA PHE A 4 -26.63 -11.88 -20.48
C PHE A 4 -27.82 -11.63 -21.42
N GLU A 5 -28.99 -11.28 -20.87
CA GLU A 5 -30.15 -10.89 -21.68
C GLU A 5 -29.87 -9.63 -22.49
N THR A 6 -29.14 -8.67 -21.92
CA THR A 6 -28.68 -7.47 -22.62
C THR A 6 -27.73 -7.83 -23.76
N LEU A 7 -26.80 -8.75 -23.54
CA LEU A 7 -25.93 -9.30 -24.58
C LEU A 7 -26.74 -9.97 -25.69
N LEU A 8 -27.65 -10.88 -25.34
CA LEU A 8 -28.51 -11.54 -26.33
C LEU A 8 -29.25 -10.50 -27.17
N GLN A 9 -29.87 -9.50 -26.54
CA GLN A 9 -30.60 -8.46 -27.25
C GLN A 9 -29.72 -7.66 -28.22
N SER A 10 -28.41 -7.51 -27.93
CA SER A 10 -27.45 -6.87 -28.84
C SER A 10 -27.01 -7.75 -30.01
N LEU A 11 -27.21 -9.07 -29.92
CA LEU A 11 -26.82 -10.05 -30.95
C LEU A 11 -27.97 -10.42 -31.91
N LEU A 12 -29.20 -10.02 -31.56
CA LEU A 12 -30.40 -10.24 -32.37
C LEU A 12 -30.64 -9.10 -33.36
N VAL A 13 -31.43 -9.38 -34.40
CA VAL A 13 -31.93 -8.32 -35.28
C VAL A 13 -32.86 -7.35 -34.51
N PRO A 14 -32.95 -6.06 -34.88
CA PRO A 14 -33.62 -5.03 -34.07
C PRO A 14 -35.08 -5.33 -33.65
N ASP A 15 -35.82 -6.09 -34.45
CA ASP A 15 -37.23 -6.44 -34.20
C ASP A 15 -37.41 -7.78 -33.46
N CYS A 16 -36.31 -8.48 -33.16
CA CYS A 16 -36.32 -9.75 -32.45
C CYS A 16 -35.93 -9.56 -30.98
N LYS A 17 -36.72 -10.12 -30.07
CA LYS A 17 -36.45 -10.17 -28.62
C LYS A 17 -36.28 -11.61 -28.19
N ALA A 18 -35.42 -11.85 -27.20
CA ALA A 18 -35.24 -13.15 -26.58
C ALA A 18 -35.71 -13.13 -25.11
N THR A 19 -36.32 -14.23 -24.67
CA THR A 19 -36.56 -14.49 -23.24
C THR A 19 -35.79 -15.74 -22.84
N LEU A 20 -34.93 -15.63 -21.83
CA LEU A 20 -34.16 -16.77 -21.33
C LEU A 20 -35.05 -17.75 -20.56
N THR A 21 -34.98 -19.02 -20.95
CA THR A 21 -35.72 -20.16 -20.40
C THR A 21 -34.76 -21.34 -20.21
N ARG A 22 -35.32 -22.55 -20.04
CA ARG A 22 -34.56 -23.80 -20.04
C ARG A 22 -35.22 -24.79 -21.00
N SER A 23 -34.42 -25.56 -21.72
CA SER A 23 -34.90 -26.72 -22.48
C SER A 23 -35.34 -27.85 -21.55
N ASP A 24 -35.98 -28.88 -22.10
CA ASP A 24 -36.38 -30.08 -21.37
C ASP A 24 -35.18 -30.81 -20.74
N ASP A 25 -34.02 -30.77 -21.41
CA ASP A 25 -32.74 -31.32 -20.90
C ASP A 25 -32.02 -30.37 -19.92
N GLY A 26 -32.67 -29.26 -19.54
CA GLY A 26 -32.18 -28.30 -18.56
C GLY A 26 -31.10 -27.35 -19.08
N HIS A 27 -30.80 -27.37 -20.38
CA HIS A 27 -29.87 -26.43 -21.01
C HIS A 27 -30.48 -25.02 -21.04
N PRO A 28 -29.66 -23.95 -20.92
CA PRO A 28 -30.14 -22.61 -21.16
C PRO A 28 -30.69 -22.53 -22.58
N ALA A 29 -31.92 -22.05 -22.70
CA ALA A 29 -32.58 -21.86 -23.97
C ALA A 29 -33.14 -20.44 -24.01
N PHE A 30 -33.37 -19.88 -25.19
CA PHE A 30 -34.10 -18.63 -25.29
C PHE A 30 -35.10 -18.65 -26.41
N GLN A 31 -36.31 -18.18 -26.09
CA GLN A 31 -37.43 -18.09 -27.01
C GLN A 31 -37.37 -16.77 -27.75
N LEU A 32 -37.38 -16.83 -29.08
CA LEU A 32 -37.37 -15.65 -29.94
C LEU A 32 -38.80 -15.14 -30.15
N SER A 33 -38.97 -13.82 -30.16
CA SER A 33 -40.28 -13.21 -30.43
C SER A 33 -40.76 -13.41 -31.87
N THR A 34 -39.85 -13.74 -32.79
CA THR A 34 -40.15 -14.12 -34.18
C THR A 34 -40.64 -15.56 -34.31
N GLY A 35 -40.49 -16.38 -33.27
CA GLY A 35 -40.78 -17.82 -33.26
C GLY A 35 -39.52 -18.66 -33.10
N GLY A 36 -39.68 -19.87 -32.59
CA GLY A 36 -38.57 -20.80 -32.35
C GLY A 36 -37.80 -20.57 -31.05
N THR A 37 -36.86 -21.48 -30.80
CA THR A 37 -36.03 -21.53 -29.59
C THR A 37 -34.58 -21.78 -29.98
N VAL A 38 -33.67 -21.05 -29.34
CA VAL A 38 -32.23 -21.34 -29.44
C VAL A 38 -31.78 -22.03 -28.17
N ILE A 39 -31.14 -23.20 -28.27
CA ILE A 39 -30.67 -24.00 -27.14
C ILE A 39 -29.13 -23.95 -27.10
N LEU A 40 -28.60 -23.59 -25.93
CA LEU A 40 -27.16 -23.49 -25.67
C LEU A 40 -26.63 -24.81 -25.11
N GLU A 41 -26.23 -25.71 -25.99
CA GLU A 41 -25.56 -26.95 -25.60
C GLU A 41 -24.09 -26.69 -25.24
N PRO A 42 -23.41 -27.59 -24.51
CA PRO A 42 -22.01 -27.39 -24.10
C PRO A 42 -21.03 -27.14 -25.27
N SER A 43 -21.28 -27.72 -26.44
CA SER A 43 -20.37 -27.67 -27.59
C SER A 43 -21.02 -27.16 -28.87
N THR A 44 -22.29 -26.78 -28.85
CA THR A 44 -23.00 -26.28 -30.02
C THR A 44 -24.16 -25.36 -29.63
N VAL A 45 -24.66 -24.61 -30.60
CA VAL A 45 -25.89 -23.85 -30.47
C VAL A 45 -26.91 -24.46 -31.43
N MET A 46 -28.05 -24.88 -30.90
CA MET A 46 -29.12 -25.48 -31.72
C MET A 46 -30.24 -24.47 -31.92
N PHE A 47 -30.74 -24.40 -33.14
CA PHE A 47 -31.93 -23.63 -33.51
C PHE A 47 -33.08 -24.61 -33.72
N ASP A 48 -34.06 -24.58 -32.82
CA ASP A 48 -35.26 -25.41 -32.85
C ASP A 48 -36.45 -24.57 -33.28
N ASP A 49 -36.99 -24.83 -34.48
CA ASP A 49 -38.00 -24.01 -35.14
C ASP A 49 -37.64 -22.50 -35.27
N ALA A 50 -36.35 -22.17 -35.19
CA ALA A 50 -35.80 -20.83 -35.36
C ALA A 50 -34.90 -20.76 -36.61
N GLU A 51 -34.93 -19.63 -37.31
CA GLU A 51 -34.04 -19.40 -38.45
C GLU A 51 -32.74 -18.72 -37.98
N PRO A 52 -31.55 -19.20 -38.37
CA PRO A 52 -30.27 -18.56 -37.99
C PRO A 52 -30.16 -17.08 -38.39
N GLU A 53 -30.91 -16.66 -39.42
CA GLU A 53 -30.97 -15.27 -39.90
C GLU A 53 -31.57 -14.29 -38.89
N ASP A 54 -32.38 -14.78 -37.93
CA ASP A 54 -32.96 -13.94 -36.87
C ASP A 54 -31.94 -13.58 -35.78
N ALA A 55 -30.82 -14.31 -35.72
CA ALA A 55 -29.81 -14.18 -34.67
C ALA A 55 -28.37 -14.37 -35.21
N PRO A 56 -27.92 -13.58 -36.20
CA PRO A 56 -26.61 -13.78 -36.82
C PRO A 56 -25.45 -13.69 -35.80
N GLY A 57 -25.52 -12.80 -34.82
CA GLY A 57 -24.49 -12.70 -33.77
C GLY A 57 -24.44 -13.91 -32.83
N VAL A 58 -25.56 -14.64 -32.68
CA VAL A 58 -25.60 -15.91 -31.93
C VAL A 58 -24.90 -17.01 -32.71
N VAL A 59 -25.09 -17.05 -34.04
CA VAL A 59 -24.38 -17.99 -34.93
C VAL A 59 -22.89 -17.73 -34.89
N ASP A 60 -22.47 -16.47 -34.95
CA ASP A 60 -21.05 -16.07 -34.94
C ASP A 60 -20.34 -16.46 -33.64
N LEU A 61 -21.02 -16.32 -32.50
CA LEU A 61 -20.48 -16.73 -31.20
C LEU A 61 -20.46 -18.24 -31.01
N GLY A 62 -21.46 -18.95 -31.56
CA GLY A 62 -21.58 -20.39 -31.45
C GLY A 62 -21.42 -20.87 -29.98
N PRO A 63 -20.57 -21.88 -29.73
CA PRO A 63 -20.37 -22.44 -28.38
C PRO A 63 -19.87 -21.42 -27.33
N ALA A 64 -19.24 -20.31 -27.75
CA ALA A 64 -18.77 -19.29 -26.82
C ALA A 64 -19.93 -18.61 -26.07
N LEU A 65 -21.14 -18.57 -26.66
CA LEU A 65 -22.31 -18.01 -26.01
C LEU A 65 -22.71 -18.82 -24.76
N ARG A 66 -22.57 -20.15 -24.81
CA ARG A 66 -22.79 -21.01 -23.63
C ARG A 66 -21.75 -20.74 -22.55
N ARG A 67 -20.49 -20.53 -22.93
CA ARG A 67 -19.38 -20.20 -22.02
C ARG A 67 -19.66 -18.86 -21.30
N ILE A 68 -20.03 -17.83 -22.05
CA ILE A 68 -20.43 -16.53 -21.49
C ILE A 68 -21.59 -16.68 -20.50
N HIS A 69 -22.63 -17.44 -20.86
CA HIS A 69 -23.75 -17.73 -19.97
C HIS A 69 -23.27 -18.36 -18.65
N ASP A 70 -22.47 -19.43 -18.73
CA ASP A 70 -22.03 -20.16 -17.54
C ASP A 70 -21.21 -19.27 -16.61
N PHE A 71 -20.36 -18.40 -17.15
CA PHE A 71 -19.63 -17.42 -16.34
C PHE A 71 -20.57 -16.38 -15.70
N LEU A 72 -21.44 -15.73 -16.49
CA LEU A 72 -22.36 -14.69 -16.00
C LEU A 72 -23.39 -15.21 -14.99
N ALA A 73 -23.67 -16.52 -14.97
CA ALA A 73 -24.53 -17.16 -13.99
C ALA A 73 -23.95 -17.18 -12.57
N ARG A 74 -22.65 -16.87 -12.39
CA ARG A 74 -22.00 -16.73 -11.08
C ARG A 74 -22.30 -15.40 -10.38
N PHE A 75 -22.99 -14.49 -11.07
CA PHE A 75 -23.30 -13.16 -10.55
C PHE A 75 -24.79 -13.02 -10.16
N PRO A 76 -25.10 -12.30 -9.06
CA PRO A 76 -24.17 -11.55 -8.21
C PRO A 76 -23.28 -12.44 -7.33
N ILE A 77 -22.02 -12.06 -7.14
CA ILE A 77 -21.13 -12.70 -6.19
C ILE A 77 -21.33 -12.00 -4.84
N ARG A 78 -21.71 -12.76 -3.82
CA ARG A 78 -21.86 -12.27 -2.46
C ARG A 78 -20.76 -12.87 -1.60
N VAL A 79 -19.96 -12.00 -1.00
CA VAL A 79 -18.90 -12.38 -0.07
C VAL A 79 -19.19 -11.76 1.28
N GLU A 80 -18.97 -12.51 2.34
CA GLU A 80 -19.17 -12.06 3.70
C GLU A 80 -17.95 -12.39 4.55
N ASP A 81 -17.37 -11.37 5.17
CA ASP A 81 -16.23 -11.48 6.08
C ASP A 81 -16.47 -10.57 7.28
N SER A 82 -16.42 -11.13 8.49
CA SER A 82 -16.45 -10.35 9.73
C SER A 82 -17.64 -9.37 9.84
N GLY A 83 -18.80 -9.78 9.30
CA GLY A 83 -20.04 -9.00 9.24
C GLY A 83 -20.07 -7.90 8.18
N ILE A 84 -19.02 -7.74 7.39
CA ILE A 84 -19.01 -6.96 6.15
C ILE A 84 -19.46 -7.89 5.01
N VAL A 85 -20.40 -7.41 4.23
CA VAL A 85 -20.92 -8.08 3.05
C VAL A 85 -20.53 -7.24 1.85
N ALA A 86 -19.79 -7.81 0.91
CA ALA A 86 -19.58 -7.23 -0.41
C ALA A 86 -20.43 -7.98 -1.45
N VAL A 87 -21.09 -7.21 -2.32
CA VAL A 87 -21.85 -7.75 -3.45
C VAL A 87 -21.28 -7.20 -4.74
N PHE A 88 -20.81 -8.10 -5.61
CA PHE A 88 -20.32 -7.78 -6.95
C PHE A 88 -21.44 -8.03 -7.95
N THR A 89 -21.82 -6.98 -8.67
CA THR A 89 -22.87 -7.00 -9.70
C THR A 89 -22.29 -6.56 -11.03
N LEU A 90 -22.86 -7.06 -12.13
CA LEU A 90 -22.41 -6.73 -13.47
C LEU A 90 -23.47 -5.91 -14.20
N HIS A 91 -23.05 -4.82 -14.82
CA HIS A 91 -23.88 -3.91 -15.62
C HIS A 91 -23.28 -3.74 -17.01
N ALA A 92 -24.10 -3.32 -17.97
CA ALA A 92 -23.58 -2.97 -19.29
C ALA A 92 -22.65 -1.76 -19.17
N PRO A 93 -21.50 -1.74 -19.88
CA PRO A 93 -20.60 -0.59 -19.87
C PRO A 93 -21.32 0.67 -20.37
N THR A 94 -20.90 1.84 -19.87
CA THR A 94 -21.59 3.10 -20.20
C THR A 94 -21.10 3.69 -21.52
N ASP A 95 -19.80 3.53 -21.81
CA ASP A 95 -19.09 4.15 -22.92
C ASP A 95 -18.56 3.12 -23.95
N LYS A 96 -18.56 1.83 -23.61
CA LYS A 96 -18.02 0.74 -24.43
C LYS A 96 -19.09 -0.29 -24.79
N PRO A 97 -18.98 -0.96 -25.96
CA PRO A 97 -19.91 -2.03 -26.29
C PRO A 97 -19.72 -3.21 -25.33
N LEU A 98 -20.82 -3.87 -24.97
CA LEU A 98 -20.81 -5.05 -24.12
C LEU A 98 -20.00 -6.21 -24.71
N TRP A 99 -20.00 -6.30 -26.04
CA TRP A 99 -19.26 -7.31 -26.80
C TRP A 99 -18.46 -6.64 -27.92
N SER A 100 -17.21 -7.07 -28.09
CA SER A 100 -16.30 -6.54 -29.12
C SER A 100 -15.36 -7.64 -29.65
N ASP A 101 -14.35 -7.25 -30.43
CA ASP A 101 -13.29 -8.14 -30.87
C ASP A 101 -12.34 -8.53 -29.73
N GLU A 102 -12.28 -7.76 -28.66
CA GLU A 102 -11.47 -8.09 -27.47
C GLU A 102 -12.14 -9.17 -26.62
N GLY A 103 -13.49 -9.15 -26.53
CA GLY A 103 -14.27 -10.10 -25.74
C GLY A 103 -15.48 -9.46 -25.04
N LEU A 104 -15.86 -10.03 -23.90
CA LEU A 104 -16.98 -9.59 -23.07
C LEU A 104 -16.53 -8.52 -22.08
N ARG A 105 -17.08 -7.31 -22.19
CA ARG A 105 -16.86 -6.22 -21.25
C ARG A 105 -18.06 -6.05 -20.31
N ALA A 106 -17.86 -5.50 -19.12
CA ALA A 106 -18.95 -5.10 -18.22
C ALA A 106 -18.46 -4.05 -17.22
N THR A 107 -19.38 -3.23 -16.71
CA THR A 107 -19.13 -2.48 -15.48
C THR A 107 -19.33 -3.42 -14.29
N VAL A 108 -18.25 -3.70 -13.56
CA VAL A 108 -18.32 -4.42 -12.28
C VAL A 108 -18.58 -3.40 -11.19
N ARG A 109 -19.69 -3.55 -10.49
CA ARG A 109 -20.03 -2.71 -9.34
C ARG A 109 -19.93 -3.51 -8.05
N GLN A 110 -19.06 -3.05 -7.15
CA GLN A 110 -18.92 -3.54 -5.79
C GLN A 110 -19.73 -2.68 -4.83
N GLN A 111 -20.54 -3.33 -4.00
CA GLN A 111 -21.28 -2.68 -2.93
C GLN A 111 -20.97 -3.38 -1.62
N SER A 112 -20.33 -2.66 -0.70
CA SER A 112 -20.02 -3.17 0.64
C SER A 112 -20.98 -2.61 1.67
N SER A 113 -21.41 -3.45 2.61
CA SER A 113 -22.30 -3.08 3.72
C SER A 113 -21.90 -3.80 5.00
N LYS A 114 -22.09 -3.18 6.17
CA LYS A 114 -21.95 -3.81 7.48
C LYS A 114 -23.24 -3.63 8.28
N GLY A 115 -23.96 -4.71 8.52
CA GLY A 115 -25.32 -4.65 9.07
C GLY A 115 -26.28 -3.93 8.12
N GLU A 116 -27.05 -2.96 8.62
CA GLU A 116 -27.98 -2.15 7.80
C GLU A 116 -27.29 -0.96 7.10
N GLN A 117 -26.05 -0.65 7.46
CA GLN A 117 -25.30 0.46 6.87
C GLN A 117 -24.62 0.01 5.58
N THR A 118 -25.00 0.65 4.48
CA THR A 118 -24.23 0.58 3.22
C THR A 118 -23.08 1.58 3.33
N PHE A 119 -21.84 1.13 3.09
CA PHE A 119 -20.72 2.07 3.02
C PHE A 119 -20.88 2.94 1.77
N ALA A 120 -20.58 4.24 1.88
CA ALA A 120 -20.86 5.21 0.83
C ALA A 120 -20.01 5.02 -0.46
N GLY A 121 -19.03 4.12 -0.46
CA GLY A 121 -18.26 3.77 -1.66
C GLY A 121 -18.91 2.59 -2.39
N SER A 122 -19.65 2.86 -3.46
CA SER A 122 -19.81 1.84 -4.50
C SER A 122 -18.76 2.08 -5.57
N GLU A 123 -17.77 1.21 -5.62
CA GLU A 123 -16.80 1.23 -6.71
C GLU A 123 -17.42 0.60 -7.95
N ALA A 124 -17.19 1.24 -9.09
CA ALA A 124 -17.64 0.77 -10.39
C ALA A 124 -16.49 0.89 -11.37
N LYS A 125 -16.14 -0.21 -12.04
CA LYS A 125 -15.05 -0.23 -13.03
C LYS A 125 -15.46 -0.98 -14.27
N ASP A 126 -15.14 -0.41 -15.43
CA ASP A 126 -15.41 -1.00 -16.74
C ASP A 126 -14.27 -1.93 -17.12
N LEU A 127 -14.56 -3.23 -17.17
CA LEU A 127 -13.57 -4.29 -17.24
C LEU A 127 -13.83 -5.23 -18.42
N LEU A 128 -12.75 -5.75 -19.01
CA LEU A 128 -12.80 -6.92 -19.90
C LEU A 128 -12.89 -8.17 -19.02
N LEU A 129 -14.07 -8.75 -18.90
CA LEU A 129 -14.31 -9.89 -18.00
C LEU A 129 -13.78 -11.21 -18.57
N ILE A 130 -13.90 -11.37 -19.89
CA ILE A 130 -13.40 -12.55 -20.61
C ILE A 130 -12.92 -12.10 -21.99
N ASP A 131 -11.64 -12.32 -22.28
CA ASP A 131 -11.11 -12.09 -23.62
C ASP A 131 -11.48 -13.24 -24.59
N ARG A 132 -11.38 -13.00 -25.89
CA ARG A 132 -11.70 -14.01 -26.92
C ARG A 132 -10.78 -15.24 -26.89
N ALA A 133 -9.50 -15.08 -26.59
CA ALA A 133 -8.57 -16.20 -26.54
C ALA A 133 -8.96 -17.14 -25.40
N THR A 134 -9.32 -16.59 -24.24
CA THR A 134 -9.87 -17.30 -23.08
C THR A 134 -11.17 -18.01 -23.42
N LEU A 135 -12.09 -17.35 -24.13
CA LEU A 135 -13.32 -17.97 -24.60
C LEU A 135 -13.10 -19.11 -25.60
N ALA A 136 -11.97 -19.18 -26.28
CA ALA A 136 -11.64 -20.22 -27.25
C ALA A 136 -10.93 -21.43 -26.62
N ARG A 137 -10.50 -21.36 -25.35
CA ARG A 137 -9.73 -22.44 -24.72
C ARG A 137 -10.55 -23.72 -24.53
N ASP A 138 -9.92 -24.87 -24.66
CA ASP A 138 -10.56 -26.18 -24.48
C ASP A 138 -10.75 -26.54 -23.00
N ASP A 139 -10.01 -25.88 -22.09
CA ASP A 139 -10.04 -26.11 -20.65
C ASP A 139 -11.05 -25.22 -19.90
N TRP A 140 -12.11 -24.76 -20.59
CA TRP A 140 -13.12 -23.84 -20.06
C TRP A 140 -13.65 -24.22 -18.67
N ARG A 141 -13.88 -25.51 -18.43
CA ARG A 141 -14.36 -25.99 -17.12
C ARG A 141 -13.34 -25.73 -16.01
N ALA A 142 -12.07 -25.99 -16.27
CA ALA A 142 -11.00 -25.76 -15.30
C ALA A 142 -10.83 -24.27 -14.99
N LEU A 143 -11.01 -23.38 -15.99
CA LEU A 143 -10.99 -21.92 -15.77
C LEU A 143 -12.11 -21.46 -14.84
N LEU A 144 -13.32 -22.01 -15.03
CA LEU A 144 -14.46 -21.70 -14.18
C LEU A 144 -14.29 -22.26 -12.76
N ASP A 145 -13.75 -23.47 -12.62
CA ASP A 145 -13.47 -24.05 -11.31
C ASP A 145 -12.40 -23.22 -10.57
N ALA A 146 -11.33 -22.78 -11.27
CA ALA A 146 -10.31 -21.89 -10.71
C ALA A 146 -10.86 -20.50 -10.32
N PHE A 147 -11.83 -19.97 -11.08
CA PHE A 147 -12.54 -18.76 -10.70
C PHE A 147 -13.35 -18.96 -9.42
N ASP A 148 -14.10 -20.07 -9.32
CA ASP A 148 -14.91 -20.39 -8.16
C ASP A 148 -14.04 -20.55 -6.90
N GLU A 149 -12.93 -21.31 -7.01
CA GLU A 149 -11.93 -21.44 -5.94
C GLU A 149 -11.40 -20.07 -5.48
N ARG A 150 -10.99 -19.21 -6.42
CA ARG A 150 -10.53 -17.86 -6.10
C ARG A 150 -11.60 -17.02 -5.40
N THR A 151 -12.86 -17.08 -5.86
CA THR A 151 -13.94 -16.31 -5.22
C THR A 151 -14.27 -16.80 -3.82
N ALA A 152 -14.03 -18.09 -3.53
CA ALA A 152 -14.22 -18.63 -2.18
C ALA A 152 -13.19 -18.05 -1.17
N GLU A 153 -11.99 -17.69 -1.64
CA GLU A 153 -10.95 -17.08 -0.81
C GLU A 153 -11.27 -15.63 -0.41
N TRP A 154 -12.16 -14.95 -1.13
CA TRP A 154 -12.51 -13.55 -0.86
C TRP A 154 -13.11 -13.33 0.54
N ALA A 155 -13.75 -14.36 1.12
CA ALA A 155 -14.39 -14.29 2.43
C ALA A 155 -13.42 -14.15 3.61
N GLY A 156 -12.10 -14.23 3.38
CA GLY A 156 -11.08 -13.95 4.39
C GLY A 156 -10.10 -12.83 4.03
N ALA A 157 -10.36 -12.12 2.93
CA ALA A 157 -9.49 -11.08 2.40
C ALA A 157 -10.30 -9.93 1.80
N LEU A 158 -11.51 -9.67 2.30
CA LEU A 158 -12.47 -8.78 1.65
C LEU A 158 -11.93 -7.35 1.48
N GLU A 159 -11.08 -6.89 2.40
CA GLU A 159 -10.38 -5.60 2.34
C GLU A 159 -9.47 -5.46 1.11
N CYS A 160 -9.06 -6.58 0.50
CA CYS A 160 -8.17 -6.63 -0.66
C CYS A 160 -8.92 -7.09 -1.94
N VAL A 161 -10.25 -7.19 -1.92
CA VAL A 161 -11.03 -7.62 -3.09
C VAL A 161 -11.62 -6.40 -3.81
N PHE A 162 -11.02 -6.09 -4.95
CA PHE A 162 -11.45 -5.03 -5.88
C PHE A 162 -12.29 -5.56 -7.06
N PRO A 163 -13.00 -4.69 -7.82
CA PRO A 163 -13.82 -5.07 -8.97
C PRO A 163 -13.10 -5.91 -10.05
N GLU A 164 -11.80 -5.72 -10.24
CA GLU A 164 -10.93 -6.41 -11.20
C GLU A 164 -10.87 -7.92 -10.95
N HIS A 165 -11.04 -8.33 -9.69
CA HIS A 165 -11.04 -9.74 -9.33
C HIS A 165 -12.22 -10.51 -9.92
N ALA A 166 -13.28 -9.80 -10.33
CA ALA A 166 -14.44 -10.38 -10.97
C ALA A 166 -14.21 -10.84 -12.42
N ALA A 167 -13.07 -10.52 -13.06
CA ALA A 167 -12.71 -11.09 -14.37
C ALA A 167 -12.44 -12.60 -14.27
N LEU A 168 -12.78 -13.39 -15.31
CA LEU A 168 -12.67 -14.86 -15.27
C LEU A 168 -11.23 -15.32 -15.05
N VAL A 169 -10.37 -14.94 -15.98
CA VAL A 169 -8.94 -15.04 -15.83
C VAL A 169 -8.55 -13.73 -15.18
N ARG A 170 -7.89 -13.79 -14.01
CA ARG A 170 -7.16 -12.61 -13.53
C ARG A 170 -6.32 -12.18 -14.73
N PRO A 171 -6.36 -10.93 -15.21
CA PRO A 171 -5.14 -10.45 -15.80
C PRO A 171 -4.12 -10.80 -14.74
N VAL A 172 -3.21 -11.75 -15.05
CA VAL A 172 -1.96 -11.77 -14.32
C VAL A 172 -1.61 -10.28 -14.37
N PRO A 173 -1.43 -9.58 -13.23
CA PRO A 173 -0.56 -8.45 -13.31
C PRO A 173 0.69 -9.13 -13.81
N VAL A 174 0.84 -9.18 -15.14
CA VAL A 174 2.12 -9.12 -15.78
C VAL A 174 2.53 -7.82 -15.17
N ALA A 175 3.19 -7.89 -13.99
CA ALA A 175 3.91 -6.78 -13.42
C ALA A 175 4.64 -6.31 -14.64
N PRO A 176 4.17 -5.20 -15.26
CA PRO A 176 4.40 -4.95 -16.66
C PRO A 176 5.89 -5.16 -16.81
N THR A 177 6.31 -6.20 -17.55
CA THR A 177 7.75 -6.44 -17.67
C THR A 177 8.20 -5.14 -18.27
N VAL A 178 8.90 -4.31 -17.49
CA VAL A 178 8.75 -2.85 -17.62
C VAL A 178 8.99 -2.44 -19.06
N GLU A 179 9.90 -3.11 -19.75
CA GLU A 179 10.21 -2.96 -21.17
C GLU A 179 9.06 -3.16 -22.20
N ALA A 180 8.05 -3.98 -21.93
CA ALA A 180 7.04 -4.37 -22.93
C ALA A 180 5.88 -3.37 -23.10
N THR A 181 5.73 -2.40 -22.19
CA THR A 181 4.57 -1.47 -22.17
C THR A 181 4.95 -0.01 -22.00
N LEU A 182 6.23 0.35 -21.90
CA LEU A 182 6.56 1.77 -21.84
C LEU A 182 6.29 2.45 -23.17
N PRO A 183 5.67 3.63 -23.17
CA PRO A 183 5.57 4.43 -24.38
C PRO A 183 6.97 4.70 -24.94
N PRO A 184 7.14 4.72 -26.27
CA PRO A 184 8.38 5.14 -26.90
C PRO A 184 8.81 6.49 -26.33
N ASP A 185 10.04 6.57 -25.83
CA ASP A 185 10.59 7.79 -25.26
C ASP A 185 11.77 8.25 -26.13
N GLU A 186 11.50 9.18 -27.05
CA GLU A 186 12.52 9.72 -27.94
C GLU A 186 13.65 10.38 -27.13
N GLY A 187 14.87 9.89 -27.34
CA GLY A 187 16.06 10.37 -26.64
C GLY A 187 16.35 9.68 -25.30
N TRP A 188 15.59 8.65 -24.91
CA TRP A 188 15.92 7.84 -23.73
C TRP A 188 17.32 7.24 -23.83
N ASP A 189 17.70 6.65 -24.96
CA ASP A 189 19.02 6.00 -25.11
C ASP A 189 20.17 7.01 -24.97
N ASP A 190 20.05 8.18 -25.59
CA ASP A 190 21.03 9.28 -25.46
C ASP A 190 21.12 9.78 -24.01
N TYR A 191 19.98 9.85 -23.32
CA TYR A 191 19.91 10.25 -21.91
C TYR A 191 20.51 9.18 -20.97
N ALA A 192 20.18 7.91 -21.19
CA ALA A 192 20.75 6.79 -20.46
C ALA A 192 22.28 6.73 -20.64
N ALA A 193 22.75 6.97 -21.86
CA ALA A 193 24.19 7.07 -22.15
C ALA A 193 24.85 8.28 -21.47
N SER A 194 24.18 9.44 -21.40
CA SER A 194 24.73 10.62 -20.72
C SER A 194 24.86 10.43 -19.20
N LEU A 195 23.98 9.61 -18.62
CA LEU A 195 24.06 9.15 -17.22
C LEU A 195 25.06 7.99 -17.00
N GLY A 196 25.51 7.34 -18.08
CA GLY A 196 26.30 6.12 -18.03
C GLY A 196 25.55 4.99 -17.31
N ILE A 197 24.30 4.75 -17.70
CA ILE A 197 23.46 3.63 -17.25
C ILE A 197 23.05 2.69 -18.39
N ASP A 198 23.50 2.98 -19.62
CA ASP A 198 23.31 2.19 -20.84
C ASP A 198 24.17 0.93 -20.89
N ASP A 199 25.22 0.86 -20.05
CA ASP A 199 26.04 -0.33 -19.81
C ASP A 199 25.72 -0.92 -18.43
N PRO A 200 24.94 -2.03 -18.37
CA PRO A 200 24.55 -2.66 -17.11
C PRO A 200 25.74 -3.16 -16.27
N GLU A 201 26.84 -3.59 -16.90
CA GLU A 201 28.01 -4.09 -16.17
C GLU A 201 28.75 -2.93 -15.49
N ALA A 202 28.93 -1.82 -16.20
CA ALA A 202 29.51 -0.60 -15.64
C ALA A 202 28.63 -0.01 -14.53
N LEU A 203 27.30 0.00 -14.71
CA LEU A 203 26.35 0.41 -13.68
C LEU A 203 26.44 -0.48 -12.44
N ALA A 204 26.40 -1.81 -12.62
CA ALA A 204 26.51 -2.77 -11.52
C ALA A 204 27.80 -2.57 -10.73
N ALA A 205 28.94 -2.40 -11.41
CA ALA A 205 30.21 -2.11 -10.76
C ALA A 205 30.19 -0.77 -9.98
N ARG A 206 29.55 0.27 -10.52
CA ARG A 206 29.41 1.56 -9.83
C ARG A 206 28.56 1.42 -8.57
N VAL A 207 27.41 0.77 -8.67
CA VAL A 207 26.46 0.53 -7.57
C VAL A 207 27.08 -0.35 -6.50
N ALA A 208 27.78 -1.41 -6.87
CA ALA A 208 28.45 -2.32 -5.94
C ALA A 208 29.43 -1.59 -5.01
N ARG A 209 30.20 -0.60 -5.50
CA ARG A 209 31.11 0.19 -4.63
C ARG A 209 30.36 0.92 -3.51
N HIS A 210 29.17 1.45 -3.80
CA HIS A 210 28.33 2.13 -2.81
C HIS A 210 27.69 1.15 -1.85
N ALA A 211 27.25 0.01 -2.36
CA ALA A 211 26.71 -1.07 -1.55
C ALA A 211 27.77 -1.63 -0.59
N GLU A 212 28.97 -1.95 -1.06
CA GLU A 212 30.10 -2.35 -0.23
C GLU A 212 30.39 -1.34 0.88
N ALA A 213 30.43 -0.04 0.55
CA ALA A 213 30.67 1.01 1.53
C ALA A 213 29.55 1.11 2.60
N ALA A 214 28.29 1.04 2.18
CA ALA A 214 27.14 1.08 3.08
C ALA A 214 27.10 -0.14 4.00
N TYR A 215 27.27 -1.34 3.46
CA TYR A 215 27.29 -2.60 4.22
C TYR A 215 28.51 -2.70 5.15
N ALA A 216 29.68 -2.19 4.73
CA ALA A 216 30.85 -2.12 5.60
C ALA A 216 30.65 -1.16 6.79
N ARG A 217 29.87 -0.09 6.61
CA ARG A 217 29.54 0.88 7.66
C ARG A 217 28.44 0.38 8.59
N PHE A 218 27.56 -0.48 8.08
CA PHE A 218 26.35 -0.91 8.77
C PHE A 218 26.56 -1.44 10.19
N PRO A 219 27.57 -2.28 10.50
CA PRO A 219 27.80 -2.73 11.88
C PRO A 219 27.97 -1.59 12.88
N SER A 220 28.72 -0.53 12.51
CA SER A 220 28.90 0.64 13.39
C SER A 220 27.62 1.46 13.54
N VAL A 221 26.79 1.54 12.49
CA VAL A 221 25.49 2.22 12.55
C VAL A 221 24.52 1.43 13.43
N ARG A 222 24.47 0.10 13.27
CA ARG A 222 23.67 -0.81 14.10
C ARG A 222 24.08 -0.73 15.57
N ASP A 223 25.38 -0.81 15.88
CA ASP A 223 25.88 -0.68 17.25
C ASP A 223 25.49 0.68 17.88
N HIS A 224 25.62 1.77 17.11
CA HIS A 224 25.21 3.10 17.59
C HIS A 224 23.70 3.21 17.80
N TYR A 225 22.90 2.61 16.90
CA TYR A 225 21.45 2.57 16.98
C TYR A 225 20.96 1.79 18.20
N GLU A 226 21.49 0.59 18.40
CA GLU A 226 21.16 -0.25 19.54
C GLU A 226 21.57 0.40 20.86
N ALA A 227 22.72 1.08 20.91
CA ALA A 227 23.13 1.84 22.08
C ALA A 227 22.22 3.05 22.38
N THR A 228 21.73 3.72 21.34
CA THR A 228 20.92 4.94 21.45
C THR A 228 19.45 4.64 21.73
N TYR A 229 18.85 3.76 20.93
CA TYR A 229 17.43 3.44 20.97
C TYR A 229 17.13 2.21 21.83
N GLY A 230 18.06 1.26 21.99
CA GLY A 230 17.78 -0.04 22.60
C GLY A 230 16.89 -0.93 21.72
N LEU A 231 16.93 -0.73 20.39
CA LEU A 231 16.11 -1.42 19.40
C LEU A 231 17.03 -2.04 18.33
N LYS A 232 16.58 -3.10 17.65
CA LYS A 232 17.33 -3.78 16.58
C LYS A 232 17.24 -3.03 15.26
N LEU A 233 18.37 -2.80 14.57
CA LEU A 233 18.37 -2.15 13.25
C LEU A 233 18.42 -3.19 12.11
N PRO A 234 17.43 -3.23 11.20
CA PRO A 234 17.43 -4.15 10.07
C PRO A 234 18.50 -3.79 9.03
N ARG A 235 19.07 -4.81 8.37
CA ARG A 235 20.13 -4.69 7.36
C ARG A 235 19.69 -3.91 6.14
N GLY A 236 18.42 -3.97 5.79
CA GLY A 236 17.85 -3.27 4.65
C GLY A 236 18.14 -1.76 4.63
N LEU A 237 18.47 -1.13 5.77
CA LEU A 237 18.83 0.29 5.77
C LEU A 237 20.16 0.56 5.05
N ALA A 238 21.08 -0.41 5.00
CA ALA A 238 22.30 -0.32 4.20
C ALA A 238 21.99 -0.37 2.69
N TYR A 239 21.02 -1.19 2.27
CA TYR A 239 20.51 -1.23 0.89
C TYR A 239 19.96 0.13 0.48
N LEU A 240 19.10 0.73 1.31
CA LEU A 240 18.56 2.08 1.08
C LEU A 240 19.68 3.12 0.95
N SER A 241 20.65 3.09 1.87
CA SER A 241 21.78 4.02 1.83
C SER A 241 22.60 3.87 0.55
N ALA A 242 22.79 2.65 0.06
CA ALA A 242 23.54 2.36 -1.16
C ALA A 242 22.83 2.94 -2.39
N LEU A 243 21.50 2.79 -2.48
CA LEU A 243 20.69 3.38 -3.55
C LEU A 243 20.89 4.89 -3.63
N PHE A 244 20.70 5.59 -2.52
CA PHE A 244 20.83 7.04 -2.49
C PHE A 244 22.27 7.49 -2.78
N ALA A 245 23.28 6.81 -2.24
CA ALA A 245 24.67 7.14 -2.54
C ALA A 245 24.97 6.99 -4.04
N ALA A 246 24.50 5.91 -4.68
CA ALA A 246 24.70 5.67 -6.10
C ALA A 246 23.97 6.70 -6.98
N LEU A 247 22.71 7.03 -6.68
CA LEU A 247 21.95 8.07 -7.38
C LEU A 247 22.59 9.46 -7.21
N GLY A 248 23.18 9.74 -6.06
CA GLY A 248 23.85 11.01 -5.78
C GLY A 248 25.10 11.24 -6.63
N GLU A 249 25.74 10.18 -7.16
CA GLU A 249 26.91 10.27 -8.03
C GLU A 249 26.59 10.45 -9.51
N LEU A 250 25.31 10.39 -9.91
CA LEU A 250 24.93 10.56 -11.31
C LEU A 250 25.40 11.92 -11.83
N PRO A 251 25.87 12.02 -13.09
CA PRO A 251 26.49 13.24 -13.61
C PRO A 251 25.47 14.37 -13.85
N GLU A 252 24.22 14.02 -14.13
CA GLU A 252 23.11 14.94 -14.39
C GLU A 252 22.05 14.86 -13.30
N ASP A 253 21.24 15.91 -13.21
CA ASP A 253 20.07 15.98 -12.34
C ASP A 253 18.86 15.28 -13.01
N PRO A 254 17.82 14.88 -12.24
CA PRO A 254 16.60 14.32 -12.84
C PRO A 254 15.91 15.33 -13.77
N PRO A 255 15.11 14.85 -14.73
CA PRO A 255 14.31 15.71 -15.60
C PRO A 255 13.32 16.53 -14.74
N GLU A 256 13.29 17.84 -14.92
CA GLU A 256 12.44 18.77 -14.12
C GLU A 256 12.68 18.75 -12.60
N HIS A 257 13.93 18.96 -12.18
CA HIS A 257 14.21 19.40 -10.82
C HIS A 257 13.96 20.91 -10.65
N TYR A 258 13.39 21.31 -9.52
CA TYR A 258 13.14 22.73 -9.23
C TYR A 258 14.41 23.53 -8.91
N ILE A 259 15.46 22.86 -8.44
CA ILE A 259 16.71 23.49 -7.97
C ILE A 259 17.89 22.68 -8.49
N ALA A 260 18.81 23.31 -9.21
CA ALA A 260 20.03 22.66 -9.69
C ALA A 260 20.77 22.03 -8.49
N CYS A 261 20.87 20.71 -8.48
CA CYS A 261 21.47 19.98 -7.39
C CYS A 261 22.93 19.69 -7.70
N GLN A 262 23.82 19.93 -6.74
CA GLN A 262 25.20 19.48 -6.89
C GLN A 262 25.28 17.96 -6.67
N PRO A 263 26.27 17.27 -7.29
CA PRO A 263 26.54 15.87 -6.98
C PRO A 263 26.63 15.62 -5.48
N GLY A 264 26.11 14.47 -5.04
CA GLY A 264 25.99 14.09 -3.63
C GLY A 264 24.53 14.11 -3.15
N ARG A 265 24.33 14.43 -1.87
CA ARG A 265 23.05 14.26 -1.17
C ARG A 265 21.88 15.04 -1.79
N SER A 266 22.10 16.28 -2.21
CA SER A 266 21.05 17.07 -2.85
C SER A 266 20.54 16.40 -4.12
N ARG A 267 21.46 15.81 -4.90
CA ARG A 267 21.11 15.13 -6.15
C ARG A 267 20.40 13.81 -5.90
N SER A 268 20.86 13.02 -4.93
CA SER A 268 20.16 11.78 -4.57
C SER A 268 18.72 12.05 -4.14
N HIS A 269 18.50 13.11 -3.33
CA HIS A 269 17.14 13.54 -2.97
C HIS A 269 16.33 13.93 -4.20
N ALA A 270 16.91 14.68 -5.14
CA ALA A 270 16.18 15.11 -6.33
C ALA A 270 15.64 13.92 -7.14
N TRP A 271 16.45 12.87 -7.35
CA TRP A 271 16.04 11.67 -8.09
C TRP A 271 14.88 10.95 -7.41
N THR A 272 15.02 10.64 -6.12
CA THR A 272 13.98 9.90 -5.39
C THR A 272 12.75 10.73 -5.08
N ASP A 273 12.89 12.06 -4.95
CA ASP A 273 11.76 12.98 -4.76
C ASP A 273 10.95 13.11 -6.05
N SER A 274 11.62 13.24 -7.19
CA SER A 274 10.99 13.33 -8.51
C SER A 274 10.26 12.04 -8.89
N ALA A 275 10.83 10.88 -8.57
CA ALA A 275 10.25 9.59 -8.96
C ALA A 275 9.27 9.02 -7.94
N LEU A 276 9.64 9.03 -6.65
CA LEU A 276 8.96 8.29 -5.57
C LEU A 276 8.41 9.22 -4.47
N GLY A 277 8.65 10.53 -4.57
CA GLY A 277 8.31 11.48 -3.50
C GLY A 277 9.05 11.20 -2.19
N MET A 278 10.27 10.63 -2.24
CA MET A 278 11.06 10.21 -1.08
C MET A 278 12.36 11.01 -0.93
N ARG A 279 12.80 11.24 0.31
CA ARG A 279 14.06 11.93 0.66
C ARG A 279 14.72 11.28 1.88
N LEU A 280 16.07 11.25 1.92
CA LEU A 280 16.79 10.80 3.11
C LEU A 280 16.53 11.74 4.28
N SER A 281 16.17 11.14 5.41
CA SER A 281 16.04 11.80 6.69
C SER A 281 16.13 10.78 7.82
N GLY A 282 16.36 11.25 9.05
CA GLY A 282 16.38 10.41 10.24
C GLY A 282 17.50 9.38 10.18
N LEU A 283 17.17 8.11 10.42
CA LEU A 283 18.17 7.04 10.51
C LEU A 283 19.02 6.84 9.25
N SER A 284 18.46 7.11 8.06
CA SER A 284 19.20 6.92 6.81
C SER A 284 20.39 7.88 6.68
N GLU A 285 20.38 9.02 7.38
CA GLU A 285 21.50 9.95 7.41
C GLU A 285 22.72 9.41 8.18
N TRP A 286 22.56 8.37 9.01
CA TRP A 286 23.64 7.84 9.85
C TRP A 286 24.73 7.12 9.05
N PHE A 287 24.43 6.78 7.80
CA PHE A 287 25.38 6.22 6.85
C PHE A 287 26.29 7.27 6.20
N LEU A 288 25.98 8.57 6.34
CA LEU A 288 26.84 9.63 5.80
C LEU A 288 28.20 9.66 6.54
N PRO A 289 29.28 10.10 5.88
CA PRO A 289 30.57 10.32 6.54
C PRO A 289 30.40 11.16 7.81
N ASP A 290 31.07 10.74 8.88
CA ASP A 290 31.04 11.42 10.19
C ASP A 290 29.65 11.61 10.86
N ALA A 291 28.59 10.98 10.33
CA ALA A 291 27.23 11.17 10.85
C ALA A 291 27.02 10.73 12.30
N LEU A 292 27.77 9.70 12.74
CA LEU A 292 27.70 9.17 14.11
C LEU A 292 28.41 10.09 15.13
N GLN A 293 29.18 11.08 14.64
CA GLN A 293 29.90 12.07 15.44
C GLN A 293 29.16 13.41 15.48
N ARG A 294 28.02 13.54 14.79
CA ARG A 294 27.22 14.77 14.79
C ARG A 294 26.79 15.12 16.21
N LYS A 295 26.87 16.41 16.52
CA LYS A 295 26.38 16.94 17.79
C LYS A 295 24.90 17.25 17.67
N THR A 296 24.17 17.02 18.74
CA THR A 296 22.79 17.49 18.85
C THR A 296 22.78 18.97 19.23
N LYS A 297 21.78 19.68 18.72
CA LYS A 297 21.49 21.07 19.07
C LYS A 297 21.14 21.13 20.56
N ASP A 298 21.49 22.24 21.20
CA ASP A 298 21.00 22.55 22.53
C ASP A 298 19.51 22.88 22.47
N ALA A 299 18.71 22.34 23.40
CA ALA A 299 17.28 22.55 23.47
C ALA A 299 16.90 24.04 23.56
N ALA A 300 17.75 24.86 24.21
CA ALA A 300 17.55 26.31 24.30
C ALA A 300 17.64 27.03 22.94
N ARG A 301 18.17 26.39 21.89
CA ARG A 301 18.18 26.94 20.53
C ARG A 301 16.89 26.69 19.75
N LEU A 302 16.11 25.67 20.14
CA LEU A 302 14.90 25.26 19.42
C LEU A 302 13.60 25.60 20.15
N HIS A 303 13.65 25.66 21.48
CA HIS A 303 12.61 26.30 22.28
C HIS A 303 12.84 27.81 22.31
N ASP A 304 11.78 28.59 22.50
CA ASP A 304 11.94 29.98 22.92
C ASP A 304 12.69 30.00 24.28
N GLU A 305 13.66 30.89 24.47
CA GLU A 305 14.63 30.84 25.61
C GLU A 305 13.95 30.74 27.01
N ASP A 306 12.72 31.26 27.15
CA ASP A 306 11.92 31.22 28.39
C ASP A 306 10.91 30.05 28.46
N GLN A 307 10.91 29.15 27.47
CA GLN A 307 9.94 28.06 27.31
C GLN A 307 10.56 26.65 27.35
N VAL A 308 11.87 26.51 27.55
CA VAL A 308 12.49 25.19 27.75
C VAL A 308 11.86 24.53 28.99
N PRO A 309 11.20 23.37 28.87
CA PRO A 309 10.59 22.71 30.02
C PRO A 309 11.65 22.34 31.07
N PRO A 310 11.35 22.42 32.38
CA PRO A 310 12.31 21.99 33.40
C PRO A 310 12.75 20.53 33.21
N GLY A 311 14.05 20.29 33.18
CA GLY A 311 14.65 18.98 32.89
C GLY A 311 14.92 18.72 31.40
N ALA A 312 14.52 19.63 30.52
CA ALA A 312 14.78 19.59 29.07
C ALA A 312 16.04 20.38 28.67
N GLU A 313 16.83 20.86 29.64
CA GLU A 313 17.99 21.71 29.37
C GLU A 313 19.18 20.93 28.80
N GLY A 314 19.94 21.58 27.91
CA GLY A 314 21.17 21.03 27.34
C GLY A 314 20.99 20.39 25.96
N PRO A 315 21.92 19.54 25.52
CA PRO A 315 21.84 18.89 24.21
C PRO A 315 20.60 18.02 24.08
N LEU A 316 19.91 18.13 22.93
CA LEU A 316 18.77 17.29 22.61
C LEU A 316 19.18 15.82 22.50
N ASP A 317 18.23 14.95 22.78
CA ASP A 317 18.42 13.51 22.64
C ASP A 317 18.31 13.08 21.16
N PRO A 318 19.25 12.29 20.63
CA PRO A 318 19.19 11.80 19.24
C PRO A 318 17.90 11.06 18.86
N ARG A 319 17.18 10.47 19.83
CA ARG A 319 15.92 9.73 19.59
C ARG A 319 14.76 10.61 19.13
N LEU A 320 14.93 11.94 19.21
CA LEU A 320 13.99 12.94 18.72
C LEU A 320 14.21 13.28 17.24
N ASP A 321 15.32 12.85 16.61
CA ASP A 321 15.60 13.16 15.21
C ASP A 321 14.48 12.64 14.30
N MET A 322 13.85 13.55 13.57
CA MET A 322 12.72 13.27 12.67
C MET A 322 11.53 12.56 13.35
N ARG A 323 11.36 12.75 14.67
CA ARG A 323 10.18 12.30 15.41
C ARG A 323 9.12 13.38 15.42
N TYR A 324 8.04 13.16 14.68
CA TYR A 324 6.93 14.09 14.59
C TYR A 324 6.03 14.02 15.82
N ARG A 325 5.25 15.09 16.03
CA ARG A 325 4.44 15.34 17.22
C ARG A 325 3.56 14.16 17.66
N ARG A 326 3.01 13.42 16.70
CA ARG A 326 2.08 12.30 16.93
C ARG A 326 2.70 10.93 16.74
N ASP A 327 4.00 10.85 16.42
CA ASP A 327 4.67 9.57 16.24
C ASP A 327 4.67 8.79 17.55
N ALA A 328 4.20 7.55 17.46
CA ALA A 328 4.28 6.60 18.55
C ALA A 328 5.75 6.27 18.86
N PRO A 329 6.10 5.93 20.12
CA PRO A 329 7.45 5.50 20.48
C PRO A 329 7.98 4.29 19.69
N GLN A 330 7.08 3.46 19.15
CA GLN A 330 7.39 2.31 18.29
C GLN A 330 7.75 2.69 16.86
N PHE A 331 7.44 3.91 16.43
CA PHE A 331 7.71 4.40 15.09
C PHE A 331 9.05 5.17 15.09
N VAL A 332 9.98 4.78 14.21
CA VAL A 332 11.28 5.42 14.05
C VAL A 332 11.57 5.74 12.59
N THR A 333 11.56 7.02 12.24
CA THR A 333 11.68 7.54 10.87
C THR A 333 13.03 7.25 10.22
N PHE A 334 13.00 6.78 8.98
CA PHE A 334 14.20 6.60 8.13
C PHE A 334 14.09 7.24 6.74
N LEU A 335 12.88 7.69 6.32
CA LEU A 335 12.65 8.49 5.11
C LEU A 335 11.58 9.55 5.37
N SER A 336 11.65 10.66 4.64
CA SER A 336 10.61 11.69 4.60
C SER A 336 10.03 11.81 3.21
N GLY A 337 8.74 12.11 3.12
CA GLY A 337 8.02 12.32 1.88
C GLY A 337 7.87 13.79 1.48
N ASN A 338 7.21 14.02 0.36
CA ASN A 338 6.99 15.34 -0.23
C ASN A 338 5.60 15.97 0.04
N SER A 339 4.64 15.22 0.59
CA SER A 339 3.28 15.71 0.90
C SER A 339 2.94 15.54 2.37
N ASP A 340 2.26 16.53 2.97
CA ASP A 340 1.55 16.45 4.27
C ASP A 340 2.31 15.82 5.45
N GLY A 341 3.63 15.99 5.47
CA GLY A 341 4.46 15.33 6.47
C GLY A 341 4.44 13.81 6.38
N LYS A 342 4.14 13.25 5.20
CA LYS A 342 4.37 11.86 4.85
C LYS A 342 5.80 11.50 5.21
N HIS A 343 5.98 10.39 5.87
CA HIS A 343 7.29 9.86 6.19
C HIS A 343 7.17 8.35 6.43
N TRP A 344 8.30 7.66 6.31
CA TRP A 344 8.38 6.22 6.50
C TRP A 344 9.36 5.91 7.62
N GLY A 345 9.03 4.86 8.36
CA GLY A 345 9.75 4.48 9.54
C GLY A 345 9.61 3.00 9.84
N PHE A 346 10.44 2.55 10.76
CA PHE A 346 10.33 1.23 11.34
C PHE A 346 9.24 1.24 12.41
N TRP A 347 8.31 0.30 12.34
CA TRP A 347 7.35 0.00 13.39
C TRP A 347 7.80 -1.23 14.18
N TYR A 348 8.09 -1.03 15.47
CA TYR A 348 8.49 -2.10 16.37
C TYR A 348 7.32 -2.54 17.25
N ASP A 349 6.79 -3.73 17.03
CA ASP A 349 5.82 -4.32 17.97
C ASP A 349 6.46 -4.71 19.32
N SER A 350 7.77 -4.99 19.30
CA SER A 350 8.56 -5.38 20.46
C SER A 350 9.99 -4.87 20.29
N PRO A 351 10.66 -4.41 21.37
CA PRO A 351 12.07 -4.04 21.29
C PRO A 351 13.00 -5.23 21.02
N ASP A 352 12.54 -6.46 21.28
CA ASP A 352 13.35 -7.67 21.15
C ASP A 352 13.32 -8.27 19.73
N HIS A 353 12.50 -7.74 18.84
CA HIS A 353 12.29 -8.24 17.47
C HIS A 353 12.63 -7.17 16.44
N PHE A 354 12.84 -7.61 15.20
CA PHE A 354 13.04 -6.69 14.08
C PHE A 354 11.72 -6.00 13.71
N PRO A 355 11.80 -4.78 13.18
CA PRO A 355 10.62 -4.01 12.85
C PRO A 355 9.99 -4.47 11.53
N VAL A 356 8.78 -4.00 11.29
CA VAL A 356 8.19 -3.92 9.95
C VAL A 356 8.26 -2.47 9.46
N ILE A 357 8.01 -2.24 8.17
CA ILE A 357 7.96 -0.89 7.62
C ILE A 357 6.55 -0.31 7.80
N ALA A 358 6.50 0.98 8.12
CA ALA A 358 5.25 1.73 8.22
C ALA A 358 5.41 3.13 7.63
N SER A 359 4.28 3.76 7.30
CA SER A 359 4.18 5.16 6.88
C SER A 359 3.20 5.93 7.75
N ASN A 360 3.40 7.24 7.84
CA ASN A 360 2.54 8.17 8.59
C ASN A 360 2.49 9.54 7.90
N TYR A 361 1.35 10.24 7.96
CA TYR A 361 1.17 11.62 7.47
C TYR A 361 1.05 12.61 8.63
N ALA A 362 2.17 13.15 9.08
CA ALA A 362 2.24 13.94 10.32
C ALA A 362 1.41 15.24 10.31
N ARG A 363 1.03 15.77 9.15
CA ARG A 363 0.23 17.00 8.99
C ARG A 363 -1.20 16.76 8.51
N ASP A 364 -1.60 15.49 8.36
CA ASP A 364 -2.96 15.09 8.01
C ASP A 364 -3.60 14.33 9.19
N SER A 365 -4.00 13.07 9.02
CA SER A 365 -4.58 12.27 10.11
C SER A 365 -3.55 11.84 11.16
N ALA A 366 -2.24 11.84 10.81
CA ALA A 366 -1.17 11.26 11.61
C ALA A 366 -1.40 9.80 12.02
N GLU A 367 -2.23 9.11 11.25
CA GLU A 367 -2.40 7.67 11.33
C GLU A 367 -1.14 6.95 10.85
N THR A 368 -0.96 5.71 11.28
CA THR A 368 0.19 4.89 10.91
C THR A 368 -0.28 3.63 10.21
N TRP A 369 0.21 3.38 8.99
CA TRP A 369 -0.10 2.20 8.19
C TRP A 369 1.14 1.35 8.02
N LEU A 370 0.99 0.03 8.19
CA LEU A 370 2.05 -0.90 7.84
C LEU A 370 2.14 -0.99 6.32
N ALA A 371 3.37 -1.07 5.80
CA ALA A 371 3.60 -1.55 4.45
C ALA A 371 3.29 -3.05 4.40
N GLU A 372 2.91 -3.56 3.22
CA GLU A 372 2.73 -5.00 3.00
C GLU A 372 4.09 -5.71 3.04
N GLU A 373 5.12 -5.04 2.54
CA GLU A 373 6.50 -5.52 2.48
C GLU A 373 7.24 -5.19 3.79
N PRO A 374 7.71 -6.21 4.54
CA PRO A 374 8.45 -5.98 5.77
C PRO A 374 9.92 -5.59 5.52
N GLU A 375 10.47 -5.94 4.35
CA GLU A 375 11.87 -5.71 3.99
C GLU A 375 12.02 -4.46 3.11
N ILE A 376 13.13 -3.73 3.26
CA ILE A 376 13.34 -2.45 2.57
C ILE A 376 13.46 -2.64 1.05
N ALA A 377 14.13 -3.69 0.57
CA ALA A 377 14.28 -3.93 -0.87
C ALA A 377 12.92 -4.14 -1.53
N ASP A 378 12.11 -5.05 -0.97
CA ASP A 378 10.75 -5.33 -1.43
C ASP A 378 9.85 -4.10 -1.33
N PHE A 379 9.92 -3.35 -0.22
CA PHE A 379 9.17 -2.11 -0.05
C PHE A 379 9.49 -1.05 -1.12
N LEU A 380 10.78 -0.88 -1.45
CA LEU A 380 11.18 0.05 -2.52
C LEU A 380 10.70 -0.41 -3.89
N ARG A 381 10.68 -1.72 -4.14
CA ARG A 381 10.14 -2.31 -5.38
C ARG A 381 8.63 -2.10 -5.50
N ALA A 382 7.88 -2.39 -4.45
CA ALA A 382 6.44 -2.14 -4.41
C ALA A 382 6.11 -0.65 -4.61
N THR A 383 6.85 0.24 -3.92
CA THR A 383 6.70 1.69 -4.11
C THR A 383 7.02 2.11 -5.56
N PHE A 384 8.09 1.56 -6.14
CA PHE A 384 8.45 1.81 -7.54
C PHE A 384 7.37 1.34 -8.51
N ASP A 385 6.83 0.14 -8.32
CA ASP A 385 5.80 -0.44 -9.16
C ASP A 385 4.51 0.39 -9.11
N ASP A 386 4.12 0.87 -7.92
CA ASP A 386 2.99 1.78 -7.76
C ASP A 386 3.20 3.11 -8.49
N ALA A 387 4.36 3.75 -8.30
CA ALA A 387 4.70 5.01 -8.96
C ALA A 387 4.78 4.86 -10.49
N LEU A 388 5.28 3.72 -10.98
CA LEU A 388 5.33 3.39 -12.40
C LEU A 388 3.93 3.21 -12.96
N ARG A 389 3.08 2.45 -12.28
CA ARG A 389 1.69 2.23 -12.67
C ARG A 389 0.92 3.54 -12.74
N GLU A 390 0.99 4.38 -11.70
CA GLU A 390 0.35 5.70 -11.67
C GLU A 390 0.84 6.58 -12.83
N SER A 391 2.15 6.65 -13.07
CA SER A 391 2.72 7.42 -14.17
C SER A 391 2.20 6.94 -15.54
N LEU A 392 2.10 5.62 -15.73
CA LEU A 392 1.61 5.04 -16.99
C LEU A 392 0.11 5.27 -17.18
N GLU A 393 -0.70 5.15 -16.12
CA GLU A 393 -2.14 5.46 -16.14
C GLU A 393 -2.38 6.91 -16.59
N HIS A 394 -1.63 7.88 -16.04
CA HIS A 394 -1.76 9.27 -16.47
C HIS A 394 -1.23 9.56 -17.88
N LEU A 395 -0.24 8.80 -18.36
CA LEU A 395 0.27 8.96 -19.73
C LEU A 395 -0.70 8.41 -20.78
N ASP A 396 -1.59 7.48 -20.40
CA ASP A 396 -2.64 6.90 -21.26
C ASP A 396 -3.96 7.70 -21.21
N ASP A 397 -4.10 8.66 -20.28
CA ASP A 397 -5.30 9.49 -20.17
C ASP A 397 -5.31 10.62 -21.22
N ASP A 398 -6.12 10.44 -22.27
CA ASP A 398 -6.39 11.43 -23.33
C ASP A 398 -6.91 12.78 -22.81
N GLY A 399 -7.38 12.85 -21.56
CA GLY A 399 -7.86 14.07 -20.89
C GLY A 399 -6.77 14.91 -20.23
N GLU A 400 -5.54 14.41 -20.11
CA GLU A 400 -4.46 15.10 -19.40
C GLU A 400 -3.92 16.30 -20.16
N SER A 401 -3.50 17.33 -19.42
CA SER A 401 -2.86 18.50 -20.00
C SER A 401 -1.44 18.17 -20.49
N GLU A 402 -0.94 18.83 -21.53
CA GLU A 402 0.44 18.61 -21.99
C GLU A 402 1.49 18.91 -20.91
N GLU A 403 1.19 19.80 -19.97
CA GLU A 403 2.06 20.07 -18.81
C GLU A 403 2.13 18.86 -17.88
N ASN A 404 0.99 18.23 -17.57
CA ASN A 404 0.93 17.01 -16.78
C ASN A 404 1.60 15.83 -17.52
N LEU A 405 1.30 15.65 -18.81
CA LEU A 405 1.96 14.61 -19.62
C LEU A 405 3.49 14.80 -19.63
N ARG A 406 3.98 16.04 -19.71
CA ARG A 406 5.42 16.33 -19.61
C ARG A 406 5.97 15.94 -18.24
N PHE A 407 5.27 16.28 -17.15
CA PHE A 407 5.63 15.89 -15.80
C PHE A 407 5.74 14.35 -15.67
N TYR A 408 4.72 13.61 -16.12
CA TYR A 408 4.74 12.14 -16.02
C TYR A 408 5.77 11.47 -16.92
N ARG A 409 6.08 12.03 -18.11
CA ARG A 409 7.21 11.55 -18.94
C ARG A 409 8.55 11.73 -18.21
N ASN A 410 8.73 12.85 -17.53
CA ASN A 410 9.93 13.13 -16.74
C ASN A 410 10.04 12.22 -15.52
N GLN A 411 8.93 12.02 -14.80
CA GLN A 411 8.84 11.05 -13.72
C GLN A 411 9.17 9.63 -14.21
N LEU A 412 8.65 9.22 -15.37
CA LEU A 412 8.93 7.92 -15.96
C LEU A 412 10.43 7.73 -16.26
N ARG A 413 11.11 8.76 -16.79
CA ARG A 413 12.58 8.72 -16.97
C ARG A 413 13.30 8.55 -15.63
N ALA A 414 12.88 9.28 -14.60
CA ALA A 414 13.46 9.15 -13.27
C ALA A 414 13.24 7.76 -12.67
N LEU A 415 12.05 7.18 -12.86
CA LEU A 415 11.73 5.82 -12.48
C LEU A 415 12.64 4.80 -13.20
N ARG A 416 12.82 4.89 -14.52
CA ARG A 416 13.74 4.00 -15.25
C ARG A 416 15.18 4.05 -14.72
N VAL A 417 15.66 5.23 -14.35
CA VAL A 417 16.98 5.38 -13.71
C VAL A 417 17.01 4.65 -12.36
N ILE A 418 16.00 4.85 -11.51
CA ILE A 418 15.90 4.16 -10.21
C ILE A 418 15.83 2.64 -10.39
N GLN A 419 15.03 2.16 -11.34
CA GLN A 419 14.91 0.73 -11.64
C GLN A 419 16.26 0.10 -11.93
N ALA A 420 17.04 0.70 -12.84
CA ALA A 420 18.36 0.19 -13.19
C ALA A 420 19.30 0.11 -11.98
N HIS A 421 19.19 1.04 -11.02
CA HIS A 421 19.97 1.01 -9.79
C HIS A 421 19.46 -0.04 -8.79
N LEU A 422 18.14 -0.21 -8.67
CA LEU A 422 17.56 -1.29 -7.85
C LEU A 422 17.95 -2.67 -8.40
N ASP A 423 17.93 -2.88 -9.73
CA ASP A 423 18.32 -4.15 -10.36
C ASP A 423 19.79 -4.52 -10.06
N ALA A 424 20.67 -3.52 -10.13
CA ALA A 424 22.07 -3.67 -9.77
C ALA A 424 22.25 -3.95 -8.25
N LEU A 425 21.46 -3.31 -7.38
CA LEU A 425 21.50 -3.56 -5.94
C LEU A 425 20.97 -4.94 -5.56
N ASP A 426 19.90 -5.42 -6.20
CA ASP A 426 19.35 -6.75 -5.94
C ASP A 426 20.37 -7.84 -6.31
N THR A 427 21.11 -7.63 -7.41
CA THR A 427 22.22 -8.49 -7.79
C THR A 427 23.29 -8.54 -6.70
N PHE A 428 23.67 -7.38 -6.14
CA PHE A 428 24.64 -7.30 -5.05
C PHE A 428 24.12 -7.92 -3.74
N ASP A 429 22.86 -7.65 -3.37
CA ASP A 429 22.28 -8.11 -2.10
C ASP A 429 22.06 -9.64 -2.10
N ALA A 430 21.73 -10.22 -3.26
CA ALA A 430 21.62 -11.67 -3.43
C ALA A 430 22.95 -12.42 -3.15
N GLU A 431 24.09 -11.74 -3.25
CA GLU A 431 25.40 -12.31 -2.89
C GLU A 431 25.72 -12.19 -1.39
N GLN A 432 24.96 -11.38 -0.64
CA GLN A 432 25.18 -11.21 0.79
C GLN A 432 24.62 -12.43 1.57
N PRO A 433 25.30 -12.86 2.64
CA PRO A 433 24.77 -13.93 3.49
C PRO A 433 23.44 -13.46 4.10
N PRO A 434 22.39 -14.31 4.13
CA PRO A 434 21.13 -13.94 4.77
C PRO A 434 21.36 -13.63 6.27
N GLU A 435 20.70 -12.60 6.78
CA GLU A 435 20.64 -12.32 8.22
C GLU A 435 19.33 -12.85 8.80
N ASP A 436 19.41 -13.44 10.00
CA ASP A 436 18.23 -13.87 10.74
C ASP A 436 17.62 -12.64 11.44
N GLU A 437 16.64 -12.03 10.80
CA GLU A 437 15.92 -10.84 11.28
C GLU A 437 14.47 -11.17 11.69
N PRO A 438 14.25 -12.00 12.74
CA PRO A 438 12.92 -12.48 13.05
C PRO A 438 11.99 -11.34 13.50
N LEU A 439 10.85 -11.26 12.83
CA LEU A 439 9.74 -10.37 13.18
C LEU A 439 9.06 -10.84 14.47
N CYS A 440 8.25 -9.96 15.07
CA CYS A 440 7.47 -10.27 16.24
C CYS A 440 6.45 -11.38 15.95
N PRO A 441 6.50 -12.54 16.66
CA PRO A 441 5.62 -13.67 16.37
C PRO A 441 4.24 -13.56 17.03
N TRP A 442 3.98 -12.47 17.74
CA TRP A 442 2.75 -12.32 18.51
C TRP A 442 1.56 -12.01 17.59
N PRO A 443 0.35 -12.46 17.95
CA PRO A 443 -0.84 -12.12 17.18
C PRO A 443 -1.10 -10.62 17.25
N ARG A 444 -1.53 -10.05 16.12
CA ARG A 444 -2.02 -8.68 16.07
C ARG A 444 -3.45 -8.58 16.62
N THR A 445 -3.78 -7.46 17.25
CA THR A 445 -5.15 -7.15 17.70
C THR A 445 -6.13 -7.13 16.53
N GLU A 446 -7.40 -7.44 16.75
CA GLU A 446 -8.41 -7.41 15.67
C GLU A 446 -8.63 -5.99 15.12
N ARG A 447 -8.53 -4.96 15.99
CA ARG A 447 -8.69 -3.56 15.62
C ARG A 447 -7.37 -2.80 15.70
N ASN A 448 -7.31 -1.71 14.92
CA ASN A 448 -6.29 -0.68 14.93
C ASN A 448 -6.69 0.42 15.92
N PRO A 449 -5.99 0.67 17.04
CA PRO A 449 -6.19 1.91 17.79
C PRO A 449 -5.81 3.12 16.91
N VAL A 450 -6.55 4.23 16.95
CA VAL A 450 -6.15 5.41 16.13
C VAL A 450 -4.71 5.85 16.46
N GLY A 451 -3.95 6.23 15.44
CA GLY A 451 -2.54 6.59 15.54
C GLY A 451 -1.57 5.40 15.55
N SER A 452 -2.08 4.17 15.47
CA SER A 452 -1.29 2.94 15.46
C SER A 452 -1.86 1.91 14.48
N PRO A 453 -1.02 1.06 13.85
CA PRO A 453 -1.49 -0.17 13.24
C PRO A 453 -1.99 -1.17 14.31
N ARG A 454 -2.53 -2.31 13.88
CA ARG A 454 -2.92 -3.43 14.76
C ARG A 454 -1.71 -3.83 15.59
N LEU A 455 -1.84 -3.78 16.91
CA LEU A 455 -0.73 -4.03 17.83
C LEU A 455 -0.44 -5.53 17.89
N ALA A 456 0.80 -5.96 17.68
CA ALA A 456 1.18 -7.33 18.03
C ALA A 456 1.45 -7.41 19.54
N LEU A 457 0.62 -8.18 20.26
CA LEU A 457 0.66 -8.25 21.73
C LEU A 457 0.77 -9.70 22.21
N ARG A 458 1.51 -9.90 23.30
CA ARG A 458 1.60 -11.23 23.92
C ARG A 458 0.20 -11.68 24.37
N PRO A 459 -0.18 -12.96 24.20
CA PRO A 459 -1.50 -13.44 24.59
C PRO A 459 -1.86 -13.24 26.08
N ASP A 460 -0.86 -13.09 26.95
CA ASP A 460 -1.04 -12.90 28.39
C ASP A 460 -1.24 -11.43 28.81
N THR A 461 -1.20 -10.47 27.89
CA THR A 461 -1.31 -9.03 28.24
C THR A 461 -2.74 -8.54 28.46
N GLY A 462 -3.73 -9.42 28.31
CA GLY A 462 -5.15 -9.08 28.31
C GLY A 462 -5.66 -8.59 26.94
N PRO A 463 -6.98 -8.42 26.79
CA PRO A 463 -7.58 -7.93 25.55
C PRO A 463 -7.47 -6.40 25.43
N VAL A 464 -7.61 -5.90 24.19
CA VAL A 464 -7.89 -4.49 23.91
C VAL A 464 -9.41 -4.33 23.79
N PRO A 465 -10.07 -3.53 24.65
CA PRO A 465 -11.52 -3.34 24.56
C PRO A 465 -11.96 -2.63 23.27
N ASP A 466 -13.08 -3.05 22.69
CA ASP A 466 -13.70 -2.47 21.48
C ASP A 466 -14.05 -0.98 21.57
N LYS A 467 -14.09 -0.45 22.79
CA LYS A 467 -14.36 0.96 23.09
C LYS A 467 -13.13 1.86 22.97
N VAL A 468 -11.92 1.30 22.79
CA VAL A 468 -10.76 2.09 22.36
C VAL A 468 -11.05 2.52 20.93
N PRO A 469 -11.08 3.84 20.63
CA PRO A 469 -11.40 4.30 19.29
C PRO A 469 -10.43 3.71 18.27
N GLY A 470 -11.00 3.26 17.16
CA GLY A 470 -10.27 2.57 16.11
C GLY A 470 -10.04 3.42 14.86
N PHE A 471 -9.22 2.91 13.95
CA PHE A 471 -9.11 3.44 12.59
C PHE A 471 -10.48 3.56 11.91
N SER A 472 -10.66 4.57 11.06
CA SER A 472 -11.89 4.81 10.29
C SER A 472 -13.11 5.29 11.08
N PHE A 473 -12.97 5.64 12.36
CA PHE A 473 -14.04 6.35 13.07
C PHE A 473 -14.13 7.79 12.55
N LEU A 474 -15.32 8.19 12.08
CA LEU A 474 -15.61 9.60 11.82
C LEU A 474 -15.42 10.36 13.14
N HIS A 475 -14.69 11.48 13.14
CA HIS A 475 -14.46 12.34 14.31
C HIS A 475 -15.72 12.68 15.13
N SER A 476 -16.91 12.53 14.56
CA SER A 476 -18.19 12.66 15.25
C SER A 476 -18.44 11.63 16.37
N GLU A 477 -17.68 10.55 16.43
CA GLU A 477 -17.83 9.48 17.44
C GLU A 477 -16.69 9.47 18.49
N ASP A 478 -15.80 10.46 18.46
CA ASP A 478 -14.74 10.55 19.47
C ASP A 478 -15.34 10.72 20.88
N PRO A 479 -14.89 9.92 21.86
CA PRO A 479 -15.36 10.04 23.24
C PRO A 479 -14.98 11.40 23.82
N ASP A 480 -15.88 12.00 24.59
CA ASP A 480 -15.57 13.23 25.31
C ASP A 480 -14.51 13.01 26.41
N THR A 481 -13.92 14.10 26.90
CA THR A 481 -12.85 14.08 27.92
C THR A 481 -13.26 13.33 29.19
N ASP A 482 -14.52 13.41 29.62
CA ASP A 482 -14.99 12.74 30.85
C ASP A 482 -15.13 11.22 30.65
N THR A 483 -15.58 10.80 29.47
CA THR A 483 -15.58 9.41 29.03
C THR A 483 -14.15 8.87 28.97
N LEU A 484 -13.21 9.63 28.41
CA LEU A 484 -11.80 9.27 28.36
C LEU A 484 -11.18 9.13 29.75
N LYS A 485 -11.52 9.99 30.71
CA LYS A 485 -11.08 9.84 32.11
C LYS A 485 -11.59 8.55 32.74
N THR A 486 -12.83 8.15 32.42
CA THR A 486 -13.37 6.85 32.86
C THR A 486 -12.58 5.69 32.25
N TYR A 487 -12.26 5.78 30.95
CA TYR A 487 -11.44 4.78 30.27
C TYR A 487 -10.03 4.66 30.87
N ILE A 488 -9.38 5.80 31.17
CA ILE A 488 -8.07 5.84 31.83
C ILE A 488 -8.12 5.15 33.20
N ALA A 489 -9.16 5.42 34.01
CA ALA A 489 -9.30 4.81 35.33
C ALA A 489 -9.45 3.28 35.25
N GLU A 490 -10.22 2.79 34.28
CA GLU A 490 -10.38 1.35 34.04
C GLU A 490 -9.08 0.71 33.53
N ALA A 491 -8.40 1.34 32.57
CA ALA A 491 -7.13 0.86 32.04
C ALA A 491 -6.05 0.77 33.12
N ARG A 492 -5.99 1.74 34.05
CA ARG A 492 -5.11 1.70 35.22
C ARG A 492 -5.41 0.53 36.15
N ARG A 493 -6.69 0.20 36.35
CA ARG A 493 -7.09 -0.96 37.16
C ARG A 493 -6.62 -2.26 36.51
N GLU A 494 -6.84 -2.44 35.20
CA GLU A 494 -6.36 -3.64 34.49
C GLU A 494 -4.84 -3.75 34.48
N LEU A 495 -4.15 -2.62 34.30
CA LEU A 495 -2.69 -2.56 34.38
C LEU A 495 -2.17 -3.00 35.75
N ALA A 496 -2.81 -2.55 36.84
CA ALA A 496 -2.46 -2.98 38.20
C ALA A 496 -2.72 -4.48 38.45
N GLU A 497 -3.59 -5.10 37.66
CA GLU A 497 -3.85 -6.54 37.65
C GLU A 497 -2.93 -7.32 36.69
N GLY A 498 -1.92 -6.66 36.11
CA GLY A 498 -0.96 -7.28 35.18
C GLY A 498 -1.49 -7.47 33.77
N ARG A 499 -2.55 -6.76 33.36
CA ARG A 499 -3.11 -6.78 32.01
C ARG A 499 -2.88 -5.45 31.28
N PRO A 500 -1.69 -5.23 30.71
CA PRO A 500 -1.32 -3.92 30.16
C PRO A 500 -1.92 -3.58 28.79
N ALA A 501 -2.54 -4.53 28.07
CA ALA A 501 -2.99 -4.31 26.69
C ALA A 501 -3.95 -3.11 26.53
N TYR A 502 -4.93 -2.97 27.43
CA TYR A 502 -5.86 -1.84 27.39
C TYR A 502 -5.13 -0.51 27.63
N ALA A 503 -4.27 -0.44 28.64
CA ALA A 503 -3.48 0.77 28.94
C ALA A 503 -2.54 1.15 27.79
N HIS A 504 -1.96 0.17 27.11
CA HIS A 504 -1.09 0.40 25.95
C HIS A 504 -1.88 0.98 24.77
N ALA A 505 -2.96 0.33 24.37
CA ALA A 505 -3.77 0.78 23.24
C ALA A 505 -4.42 2.15 23.49
N LEU A 506 -5.01 2.36 24.69
CA LEU A 506 -5.60 3.65 25.05
C LEU A 506 -4.54 4.74 25.20
N GLY A 507 -3.37 4.42 25.74
CA GLY A 507 -2.26 5.36 25.86
C GLY A 507 -1.75 5.85 24.51
N LEU A 508 -1.68 4.98 23.49
CA LEU A 508 -1.34 5.35 22.12
C LEU A 508 -2.40 6.26 21.49
N TYR A 509 -3.68 5.91 21.64
CA TYR A 509 -4.78 6.76 21.17
C TYR A 509 -4.70 8.16 21.79
N LEU A 510 -4.57 8.26 23.11
CA LEU A 510 -4.49 9.54 23.81
C LEU A 510 -3.23 10.34 23.45
N HIS A 511 -2.09 9.65 23.26
CA HIS A 511 -0.88 10.28 22.72
C HIS A 511 -1.17 10.87 21.34
N TRP A 512 -1.77 10.12 20.42
CA TRP A 512 -2.13 10.59 19.08
C TRP A 512 -3.11 11.78 19.11
N CYS A 513 -4.17 11.72 19.94
CA CYS A 513 -5.13 12.82 20.09
C CYS A 513 -4.45 14.13 20.46
N ASP A 514 -3.46 14.04 21.36
CA ASP A 514 -2.69 15.17 21.87
C ASP A 514 -3.56 16.29 22.48
N ASP A 515 -4.59 15.90 23.24
CA ASP A 515 -5.37 16.82 24.05
C ASP A 515 -4.54 17.30 25.26
N ASP A 516 -4.28 18.61 25.32
CA ASP A 516 -3.55 19.26 26.43
C ASP A 516 -4.14 18.88 27.80
N ALA A 517 -5.46 18.70 27.90
CA ALA A 517 -6.15 18.39 29.15
C ALA A 517 -5.92 16.95 29.66
N LEU A 518 -5.38 16.08 28.79
CA LEU A 518 -5.13 14.66 29.10
C LEU A 518 -3.67 14.26 28.88
N ARG A 519 -2.80 15.17 28.42
CA ARG A 519 -1.43 14.86 28.00
C ARG A 519 -0.60 14.18 29.09
N ASP A 520 -0.67 14.68 30.33
CA ASP A 520 0.06 14.11 31.47
C ASP A 520 -0.45 12.70 31.82
N GLU A 521 -1.76 12.52 31.87
CA GLU A 521 -2.38 11.22 32.13
C GLU A 521 -2.09 10.21 31.02
N ALA A 522 -2.13 10.65 29.76
CA ALA A 522 -1.83 9.85 28.58
C ALA A 522 -0.38 9.35 28.62
N GLY A 523 0.56 10.27 28.80
CA GLY A 523 1.98 9.95 28.92
C GLY A 523 2.25 9.00 30.10
N SER A 524 1.67 9.29 31.27
CA SER A 524 1.79 8.44 32.47
C SER A 524 1.22 7.03 32.25
N LEU A 525 0.05 6.91 31.62
CA LEU A 525 -0.59 5.63 31.34
C LEU A 525 0.28 4.79 30.39
N LEU A 526 0.73 5.39 29.29
CA LEU A 526 1.52 4.71 28.28
C LEU A 526 2.92 4.32 28.80
N LEU A 527 3.55 5.14 29.63
CA LEU A 527 4.81 4.81 30.30
C LEU A 527 4.68 3.57 31.20
N HIS A 528 3.67 3.51 32.06
CA HIS A 528 3.46 2.35 32.92
C HIS A 528 3.07 1.10 32.13
N ALA A 529 2.33 1.26 31.02
CA ALA A 529 2.02 0.15 30.13
C ALA A 529 3.30 -0.44 29.53
N TYR A 530 4.21 0.39 29.02
CA TYR A 530 5.51 -0.07 28.53
C TYR A 530 6.36 -0.74 29.60
N GLU A 531 6.39 -0.19 30.81
CA GLU A 531 7.12 -0.81 31.92
C GLU A 531 6.56 -2.20 32.27
N ALA A 532 5.23 -2.36 32.32
CA ALA A 532 4.58 -3.65 32.56
C ALA A 532 4.79 -4.65 31.41
N LEU A 533 4.86 -4.17 30.17
CA LEU A 533 5.19 -4.97 28.99
C LEU A 533 6.68 -5.34 28.92
N GLY A 534 7.54 -4.72 29.72
CA GLY A 534 9.00 -4.88 29.63
C GLY A 534 9.63 -4.06 28.49
N PHE A 535 8.88 -3.15 27.85
CA PHE A 535 9.31 -2.37 26.70
C PHE A 535 10.06 -1.10 27.11
N ARG A 536 11.15 -1.27 27.88
CA ARG A 536 11.96 -0.15 28.40
C ARG A 536 12.47 0.81 27.32
N PRO A 537 12.92 0.36 26.13
CA PRO A 537 13.28 1.24 25.02
C PRO A 537 12.18 2.23 24.66
N PHE A 538 10.95 1.75 24.46
CA PHE A 538 9.81 2.62 24.12
C PHE A 538 9.44 3.58 25.26
N ALA A 539 9.54 3.15 26.51
CA ALA A 539 9.34 4.04 27.65
C ALA A 539 10.39 5.17 27.68
N ALA A 540 11.65 4.88 27.34
CA ALA A 540 12.70 5.88 27.30
C ALA A 540 12.51 6.88 26.15
N ILE A 541 12.11 6.39 24.96
CA ILE A 541 11.75 7.24 23.81
C ILE A 541 10.56 8.14 24.19
N LEU A 542 9.52 7.58 24.81
CA LEU A 542 8.33 8.35 25.21
C LEU A 542 8.66 9.46 26.21
N LYS A 543 9.49 9.18 27.23
CA LYS A 543 9.89 10.20 28.22
C LYS A 543 10.51 11.42 27.55
N VAL A 544 11.44 11.19 26.64
CA VAL A 544 12.12 12.25 25.90
C VAL A 544 11.14 12.94 24.93
N HIS A 545 10.30 12.18 24.23
CA HIS A 545 9.32 12.75 23.32
C HIS A 545 8.33 13.66 24.04
N LEU A 546 7.75 13.24 25.17
CA LEU A 546 6.83 14.07 25.96
C LEU A 546 7.49 15.37 26.43
N LEU A 547 8.77 15.31 26.82
CA LEU A 547 9.53 16.46 27.31
C LEU A 547 9.79 17.50 26.22
N HIS A 548 9.93 17.07 24.96
CA HIS A 548 10.28 17.93 23.83
C HIS A 548 9.18 17.97 22.75
N ARG A 549 7.95 17.58 23.08
CA ARG A 549 6.87 17.36 22.12
C ARG A 549 6.47 18.61 21.35
N ASP A 550 6.65 19.77 21.98
CA ASP A 550 6.26 21.08 21.45
C ASP A 550 7.39 21.77 20.64
N LEU A 551 8.49 21.06 20.33
CA LEU A 551 9.52 21.59 19.44
C LEU A 551 8.96 21.93 18.06
N ALA A 552 9.31 23.12 17.55
CA ALA A 552 8.89 23.59 16.23
C ALA A 552 9.59 22.85 15.06
N SER A 553 10.70 22.16 15.34
CA SER A 553 11.48 21.40 14.36
C SER A 553 11.87 20.05 14.94
N VAL A 554 11.85 19.04 14.07
CA VAL A 554 12.24 17.66 14.37
C VAL A 554 13.72 17.38 14.04
N GLY A 555 14.45 18.35 13.48
CA GLY A 555 15.87 18.19 13.12
C GLY A 555 16.79 18.49 14.29
N VAL A 556 17.31 17.45 14.95
CA VAL A 556 18.00 17.60 16.25
C VAL A 556 19.50 17.75 16.14
N PHE A 557 20.11 17.41 15.01
CA PHE A 557 21.55 17.55 14.81
C PHE A 557 21.93 18.95 14.31
N GLU A 558 23.15 19.40 14.65
CA GLU A 558 23.77 20.58 14.05
C GLU A 558 24.04 20.34 12.55
N ASP A 559 23.96 21.41 11.75
CA ASP A 559 24.17 21.39 10.29
C ASP A 559 25.65 21.17 9.89
#